data_AF-A0AAV8DR23-F1
#
_entry.id   AF-A0AAV8DR23-F1
#
_cell.length_a   1.000
_cell.length_b   1.000
_cell.length_c   1.000
_cell.angle_alpha   90.00
_cell.angle_beta   90.00
_cell.angle_gamma   90.00
#
_symmetry.space_group_name_H-M   'P 1'
#
loop_
_entity.id
_entity.type
_entity.pdbx_description
1 polymer ?
#
loop_
_entity_poly.entity_id
_entity_poly.type
_entity_poly.pdbx_seq_one_letter_code
_entity_poly.pdbx_strand_id
1 'polypeptide(L)'
;MANDLGFEVIVMDGGDVPLDKFAQIVNSCDLIVGVHGAGLSHMVFLPQNAVVIQIIPWGRLEGFCWCDYAFTVPKAKLKYLEYQISLEESTLLSKYPRDHPYIQDPFAVHVKGWFVLKDVYMDQDVTLDLERFRGTLVEAYEHVNNYQ
;
A
#
# COMPACT_ATOMS: atom_id res chain seq x y z
N MET A 1 10.35 8.71 -11.08
CA MET A 1 9.10 9.34 -10.62
C MET A 1 9.21 9.99 -9.25
N ALA A 2 9.35 9.27 -8.13
CA ALA A 2 9.39 9.89 -6.80
C ALA A 2 10.58 10.84 -6.63
N ASN A 3 11.78 10.46 -7.08
CA ASN A 3 12.94 11.36 -7.13
C ASN A 3 12.69 12.62 -7.98
N ASP A 4 11.93 12.50 -9.08
CA ASP A 4 11.59 13.64 -9.96
C ASP A 4 10.61 14.62 -9.30
N LEU A 5 9.88 14.17 -8.28
CA LEU A 5 9.04 15.00 -7.40
C LEU A 5 9.84 15.63 -6.24
N GLY A 6 11.13 15.30 -6.10
CA GLY A 6 12.00 15.84 -5.05
C GLY A 6 12.11 14.96 -3.80
N PHE A 7 11.56 13.73 -3.81
CA PHE A 7 11.75 12.79 -2.70
C PHE A 7 13.12 12.14 -2.73
N GLU A 8 13.72 11.93 -1.56
CA GLU A 8 14.78 10.93 -1.38
C GLU A 8 14.12 9.57 -1.14
N VAL A 9 14.48 8.56 -1.95
CA VAL A 9 13.82 7.24 -1.92
C VAL A 9 14.74 6.19 -1.31
N ILE A 10 14.25 5.55 -0.24
CA ILE A 10 14.86 4.38 0.37
C ILE A 10 13.98 3.16 0.05
N VAL A 11 14.57 2.15 -0.57
CA VAL A 11 13.90 0.86 -0.83
C VAL A 11 14.34 -0.14 0.22
N MET A 12 13.38 -0.77 0.90
CA MET A 12 13.64 -1.76 1.93
C MET A 12 12.92 -3.06 1.59
N ASP A 13 13.64 -4.18 1.72
CA ASP A 13 13.04 -5.51 1.80
C ASP A 13 12.91 -5.88 3.29
N GLY A 14 11.74 -6.34 3.70
CA GLY A 14 11.39 -6.59 5.10
C GLY A 14 12.08 -7.81 5.72
N GLY A 15 12.73 -8.66 4.91
CA GLY A 15 13.23 -9.98 5.36
C GLY A 15 14.44 -9.95 6.29
N ASP A 16 15.39 -9.02 6.10
CA ASP A 16 16.76 -9.17 6.63
C ASP A 16 17.32 -7.96 7.40
N VAL A 17 16.50 -6.94 7.68
CA VAL A 17 16.95 -5.74 8.40
C VAL A 17 16.64 -5.87 9.91
N PRO A 18 17.65 -5.78 10.80
CA PRO A 18 17.42 -5.73 12.25
C PRO A 18 16.41 -4.63 12.63
N LEU A 19 15.52 -4.94 13.57
CA LEU A 19 14.39 -4.05 13.92
C LEU A 19 14.84 -2.65 14.35
N ASP A 20 15.95 -2.54 15.09
CA ASP A 20 16.53 -1.26 15.52
C ASP A 20 16.94 -0.40 14.34
N LYS A 21 17.60 -1.00 13.33
CA LYS A 21 17.95 -0.31 12.09
C LYS A 21 16.72 0.05 11.27
N PHE A 22 15.74 -0.85 11.19
CA PHE A 22 14.49 -0.60 10.48
C PHE A 22 13.74 0.59 11.09
N ALA A 23 13.62 0.61 12.42
CA ALA A 23 12.99 1.70 13.15
C ALA A 23 13.72 3.04 12.95
N GLN A 24 15.06 3.05 12.98
CA GLN A 24 15.85 4.27 12.72
C GLN A 24 15.62 4.81 11.31
N ILE A 25 15.60 3.93 10.29
CA ILE A 25 15.36 4.34 8.91
C ILE A 25 13.95 4.90 8.76
N VAL A 26 12.92 4.16 9.20
CA VAL A 26 11.54 4.64 9.09
C VAL A 26 11.32 5.94 9.88
N ASN A 27 11.93 6.09 11.05
CA ASN A 27 11.82 7.32 11.84
C ASN A 27 12.47 8.54 11.17
N SER A 28 13.36 8.34 10.19
CA SER A 28 13.93 9.40 9.37
C SER A 28 13.11 9.74 8.12
N CYS A 29 12.04 9.01 7.84
CA CYS A 29 11.22 9.20 6.64
C CYS A 29 9.97 10.04 6.93
N ASP A 30 9.63 10.95 6.02
CA ASP A 30 8.36 11.66 6.02
C ASP A 30 7.19 10.82 5.48
N LEU A 31 7.51 9.72 4.79
CA LEU A 31 6.52 8.85 4.17
C LEU A 31 6.96 7.39 4.12
N ILE A 32 5.98 6.49 4.22
CA ILE A 32 6.13 5.07 3.91
C ILE A 32 5.10 4.68 2.85
N VAL A 33 5.55 3.89 1.87
CA VAL A 33 4.70 3.36 0.80
C VAL A 33 4.81 1.85 0.82
N GLY A 34 3.68 1.14 0.76
CA GLY A 34 3.69 -0.32 0.73
C GLY A 34 2.41 -0.91 0.18
N VAL A 35 2.54 -2.09 -0.42
CA VAL A 35 1.39 -2.93 -0.77
C VAL A 35 0.75 -3.45 0.51
N HIS A 36 -0.58 -3.49 0.56
CA HIS A 36 -1.30 -4.08 1.69
C HIS A 36 -0.77 -5.50 1.96
N GLY A 37 -0.43 -5.80 3.21
CA GLY A 37 0.22 -7.05 3.61
C GLY A 37 1.76 -6.99 3.70
N ALA A 38 2.41 -5.96 3.16
CA ALA A 38 3.88 -5.80 3.19
C ALA A 38 4.47 -5.32 4.54
N GLY A 39 3.72 -5.46 5.65
CA GLY A 39 4.20 -5.03 6.96
C GLY A 39 4.17 -3.51 7.19
N LEU A 40 3.20 -2.80 6.61
CA LEU A 40 3.00 -1.35 6.81
C LEU A 40 2.78 -0.94 8.28
N SER A 41 2.57 -1.89 9.19
CA SER A 41 2.52 -1.64 10.64
C SER A 41 3.79 -0.97 11.19
N HIS A 42 4.92 -1.05 10.48
CA HIS A 42 6.12 -0.28 10.82
C HIS A 42 5.92 1.24 10.77
N MET A 43 4.79 1.74 10.26
CA MET A 43 4.34 3.13 10.39
C MET A 43 4.38 3.66 11.84
N VAL A 44 4.36 2.78 12.86
CA VAL A 44 4.51 3.18 14.27
C VAL A 44 5.83 3.90 14.58
N PHE A 45 6.84 3.74 13.72
CA PHE A 45 8.12 4.42 13.86
C PHE A 45 8.17 5.77 13.14
N LEU A 46 7.19 6.11 12.31
CA LEU A 46 7.15 7.40 11.62
C LEU A 46 6.97 8.57 12.59
N PRO A 47 7.55 9.75 12.29
CA PRO A 47 7.26 10.97 13.02
C PRO A 47 5.82 11.44 12.81
N GLN A 48 5.31 12.27 13.73
CA GLN A 48 3.99 12.88 13.58
C GLN A 48 3.88 13.67 12.27
N ASN A 49 2.69 13.68 11.66
CA ASN A 49 2.37 14.30 10.36
C ASN A 49 3.02 13.63 9.14
N ALA A 50 3.76 12.53 9.32
CA ALA A 50 4.20 11.71 8.20
C ALA A 50 3.02 11.02 7.49
N VAL A 51 3.27 10.57 6.26
CA VAL A 51 2.26 9.99 5.37
C VAL A 51 2.44 8.48 5.22
N VAL A 52 1.36 7.73 5.38
CA VAL A 52 1.28 6.31 5.04
C VAL A 52 0.49 6.17 3.75
N ILE A 53 1.14 5.69 2.69
CA ILE A 53 0.50 5.38 1.41
C ILE A 53 0.32 3.86 1.31
N GLN A 54 -0.93 3.42 1.36
CA GLN A 54 -1.29 2.02 1.16
C GLN A 54 -1.67 1.75 -0.29
N ILE A 55 -0.92 0.88 -0.96
CA ILE A 55 -1.31 0.32 -2.26
C ILE A 55 -2.26 -0.85 -1.99
N ILE A 56 -3.50 -0.73 -2.44
CA ILE A 56 -4.55 -1.74 -2.23
C ILE A 56 -4.54 -2.71 -3.43
N PRO A 57 -4.23 -4.01 -3.21
CA PRO A 57 -4.30 -5.01 -4.26
C PRO A 57 -5.71 -5.16 -4.84
N TRP A 58 -5.79 -5.64 -6.08
CA TRP A 58 -7.07 -5.85 -6.74
C TRP A 58 -7.84 -7.00 -6.07
N GLY A 59 -9.17 -6.91 -5.99
CA GLY A 59 -10.00 -7.98 -5.44
C GLY A 59 -10.98 -7.56 -4.35
N ARG A 60 -11.33 -6.27 -4.31
CA ARG A 60 -12.30 -5.69 -3.35
C ARG A 60 -11.88 -5.82 -1.88
N LEU A 61 -10.64 -5.42 -1.59
CA LEU A 61 -10.03 -5.54 -0.26
C LEU A 61 -10.25 -4.30 0.62
N GLU A 62 -11.05 -3.33 0.17
CA GLU A 62 -11.18 -2.01 0.81
C GLU A 62 -11.65 -2.11 2.26
N GLY A 63 -12.55 -3.06 2.57
CA GLY A 63 -13.02 -3.30 3.93
C GLY A 63 -11.91 -3.76 4.90
N PHE A 64 -10.98 -4.60 4.43
CA PHE A 64 -9.82 -5.03 5.24
C PHE A 64 -8.82 -3.88 5.40
N CYS A 65 -8.51 -3.19 4.30
CA CYS A 65 -7.61 -2.03 4.28
C CYS A 65 -8.09 -0.94 5.25
N TRP A 66 -9.40 -0.71 5.30
CA TRP A 66 -9.99 0.27 6.22
C TRP A 66 -9.78 -0.12 7.69
N CYS A 67 -10.09 -1.36 8.05
CA CYS A 67 -9.94 -1.86 9.42
C CYS A 67 -8.48 -1.84 9.88
N ASP A 68 -7.56 -2.22 9.00
CA ASP A 68 -6.16 -2.38 9.33
C ASP A 68 -5.42 -1.03 9.41
N TYR A 69 -5.66 -0.12 8.46
CA TYR A 69 -4.88 1.10 8.29
C TYR A 69 -5.71 2.38 8.23
N ALA A 70 -6.71 2.48 7.35
CA ALA A 70 -7.40 3.75 7.13
C ALA A 70 -8.06 4.31 8.41
N PHE A 71 -8.53 3.42 9.29
CA PHE A 71 -9.11 3.79 10.58
C PHE A 71 -8.06 4.10 11.67
N THR A 72 -6.87 3.48 11.60
CA THR A 72 -5.87 3.50 12.68
C THR A 72 -4.78 4.55 12.46
N VAL A 73 -4.32 4.73 11.22
CA VAL A 73 -3.27 5.68 10.83
C VAL A 73 -3.59 7.12 11.28
N PRO A 74 -4.79 7.69 11.04
CA PRO A 74 -5.10 9.04 11.49
C PRO A 74 -5.04 9.22 13.02
N LYS A 75 -5.31 8.17 13.79
CA LYS A 75 -5.27 8.21 15.26
C LYS A 75 -3.85 8.26 15.80
N ALA A 76 -2.88 7.77 15.03
CA ALA A 76 -1.45 7.92 15.30
C ALA A 76 -0.91 9.31 14.91
N LYS A 77 -1.79 10.25 14.51
CA LYS A 77 -1.43 11.58 13.99
C LYS A 77 -0.58 11.50 12.72
N LEU A 78 -0.86 10.50 11.89
CA LEU A 78 -0.28 10.31 10.57
C LEU A 78 -1.36 10.58 9.51
N LYS A 79 -0.96 10.98 8.31
CA LYS A 79 -1.88 11.09 7.17
C LYS A 79 -1.95 9.74 6.46
N TYR A 80 -3.17 9.27 6.22
CA TYR A 80 -3.43 8.08 5.41
C TYR A 80 -3.77 8.48 3.97
N LEU A 81 -3.15 7.80 3.01
CA LEU A 81 -3.49 7.84 1.59
C LEU A 81 -3.62 6.40 1.08
N GLU A 82 -4.50 6.20 0.12
CA GLU A 82 -4.65 4.91 -0.56
C GLU A 82 -4.48 5.05 -2.06
N TYR A 83 -3.91 4.02 -2.66
CA TYR A 83 -3.83 3.84 -4.10
C TYR A 83 -4.41 2.48 -4.46
N GLN A 84 -5.63 2.48 -4.99
CA GLN A 84 -6.27 1.27 -5.47
C GLN A 84 -5.80 0.95 -6.89
N ILE A 85 -5.19 -0.22 -7.03
CA ILE A 85 -4.68 -0.66 -8.34
C ILE A 85 -5.84 -1.09 -9.24
N SER A 86 -5.67 -0.95 -10.54
CA SER A 86 -6.55 -1.58 -11.53
C SER A 86 -6.16 -3.04 -11.75
N LEU A 87 -7.01 -3.76 -12.48
CA LEU A 87 -6.72 -5.15 -12.82
C LEU A 87 -5.48 -5.28 -13.74
N GLU A 88 -5.21 -4.24 -14.54
CA GLU A 88 -4.07 -4.17 -15.46
C GLU A 88 -2.73 -4.03 -14.74
N GLU A 89 -2.74 -3.49 -13.52
CA GLU A 89 -1.56 -3.37 -12.65
C GLU A 89 -1.28 -4.66 -11.87
N SER A 90 -2.14 -5.67 -11.99
CA SER A 90 -2.08 -6.91 -11.22
C SER A 90 -1.59 -8.10 -12.05
N THR A 91 -0.78 -8.95 -11.43
CA THR A 91 -0.44 -10.29 -11.96
C THR A 91 -1.62 -11.25 -12.04
N LEU A 92 -2.81 -10.91 -11.54
CA LEU A 92 -4.00 -11.76 -11.68
C LEU A 92 -4.31 -12.09 -13.14
N LEU A 93 -4.05 -11.16 -14.08
CA LEU A 93 -4.26 -11.40 -15.51
C LEU A 93 -3.28 -12.41 -16.12
N SER A 94 -2.14 -12.70 -15.48
CA SER A 94 -1.25 -13.78 -15.90
C SER A 94 -1.68 -15.15 -15.34
N LYS A 95 -2.45 -15.16 -14.24
CA LYS A 95 -2.96 -16.38 -13.58
C LYS A 95 -4.35 -16.78 -14.09
N TYR A 96 -5.21 -15.81 -14.38
CA TYR A 96 -6.61 -16.02 -14.71
C TYR A 96 -7.01 -15.19 -15.95
N PRO A 97 -7.72 -15.79 -16.93
CA PRO A 97 -8.28 -15.02 -18.02
C PRO A 97 -9.38 -14.07 -17.51
N ARG A 98 -9.70 -13.03 -18.30
CA ARG A 98 -10.65 -11.99 -17.86
C ARG A 98 -12.05 -12.51 -17.56
N ASP A 99 -12.48 -13.57 -18.22
CA ASP A 99 -13.77 -14.23 -18.02
C ASP A 99 -13.78 -15.21 -16.84
N HIS A 100 -12.64 -15.45 -16.19
CA HIS A 100 -12.56 -16.33 -15.04
C HIS A 100 -13.44 -15.82 -13.88
N PRO A 101 -14.12 -16.70 -13.13
CA PRO A 101 -15.02 -16.28 -12.05
C PRO A 101 -14.39 -15.39 -10.99
N TYR A 102 -13.11 -15.58 -10.68
CA TYR A 102 -12.39 -14.72 -9.72
C TYR A 102 -12.19 -13.28 -10.24
N ILE A 103 -12.17 -13.09 -11.56
CA ILE A 103 -12.09 -11.77 -12.17
C ILE A 103 -13.48 -11.16 -12.33
N GLN A 104 -14.46 -11.97 -12.72
CA GLN A 104 -15.82 -11.50 -12.98
C GLN A 104 -16.60 -11.14 -11.71
N ASP A 105 -16.42 -11.91 -10.64
CA ASP A 105 -17.07 -11.65 -9.36
C ASP A 105 -16.10 -11.86 -8.20
N PRO A 106 -15.34 -10.81 -7.83
CA PRO A 106 -14.42 -10.91 -6.72
C PRO A 106 -15.11 -11.24 -5.40
N PHE A 107 -16.34 -10.77 -5.21
CA PHE A 107 -17.07 -10.95 -3.95
C PHE A 107 -17.40 -12.42 -3.70
N ALA A 108 -17.66 -13.21 -4.76
CA ALA A 108 -17.82 -14.65 -4.63
C ALA A 108 -16.58 -15.36 -4.03
N VAL A 109 -15.38 -14.79 -4.17
CA VAL A 109 -14.17 -15.32 -3.52
C VAL A 109 -14.14 -14.97 -2.03
N HIS A 110 -14.61 -13.78 -1.63
CA HIS A 110 -14.73 -13.40 -0.22
C HIS A 110 -15.62 -14.37 0.57
N VAL A 111 -16.73 -14.79 -0.03
CA VAL A 111 -17.69 -15.74 0.58
C VAL A 111 -17.06 -17.13 0.81
N LYS A 112 -15.99 -17.49 0.08
CA LYS A 112 -15.26 -18.76 0.25
C LYS A 112 -14.32 -18.77 1.47
N GLY A 113 -14.19 -17.64 2.16
CA GLY A 113 -13.42 -17.50 3.39
C GLY A 113 -11.99 -17.02 3.19
N TRP A 114 -11.36 -16.67 4.32
CA TRP A 114 -10.08 -15.96 4.37
C TRP A 114 -8.95 -16.63 3.60
N PHE A 115 -8.77 -17.95 3.74
CA PHE A 115 -7.63 -18.64 3.13
C PHE A 115 -7.67 -18.58 1.60
N VAL A 116 -8.85 -18.71 0.99
CA VAL A 116 -9.01 -18.62 -0.47
C VAL A 116 -8.83 -17.17 -0.92
N LEU A 117 -9.41 -16.20 -0.20
CA LEU A 117 -9.21 -14.78 -0.48
C LEU A 117 -7.74 -14.41 -0.45
N LYS A 118 -7.01 -14.84 0.58
CA LYS A 118 -5.59 -14.57 0.74
C LYS A 118 -4.79 -15.13 -0.44
N ASP A 119 -5.00 -16.40 -0.77
CA ASP A 119 -4.29 -17.09 -1.86
C ASP A 119 -4.53 -16.44 -3.22
N VAL A 120 -5.77 -15.96 -3.46
CA VAL A 120 -6.11 -15.33 -4.75
C VAL A 120 -5.67 -13.86 -4.80
N TYR A 121 -6.04 -13.04 -3.80
CA TYR A 121 -5.91 -11.57 -3.89
C TYR A 121 -4.80 -10.95 -3.05
N MET A 122 -4.25 -11.63 -2.04
CA MET A 122 -3.21 -11.03 -1.20
C MET A 122 -1.80 -11.36 -1.69
N ASP A 123 -1.64 -12.43 -2.48
CA ASP A 123 -0.36 -12.92 -3.01
C ASP A 123 -0.13 -12.55 -4.49
N GLN A 124 -0.57 -11.34 -4.86
CA GLN A 124 -0.39 -10.79 -6.20
C GLN A 124 0.77 -9.80 -6.20
N ASP A 125 1.61 -9.84 -7.23
CA ASP A 125 2.54 -8.75 -7.50
C ASP A 125 1.83 -7.61 -8.24
N VAL A 126 2.34 -6.40 -8.02
CA VAL A 126 1.79 -5.15 -8.55
C VAL A 126 2.83 -4.46 -9.43
N THR A 127 2.42 -4.07 -10.64
CA THR A 127 3.15 -3.13 -11.49
C THR A 127 2.37 -1.83 -11.56
N LEU A 128 2.85 -0.80 -10.86
CA LEU A 128 2.12 0.47 -10.74
C LEU A 128 2.06 1.23 -12.07
N ASP A 129 0.87 1.72 -12.39
CA ASP A 129 0.65 2.80 -13.34
C ASP A 129 1.20 4.10 -12.73
N LEU A 130 2.38 4.50 -13.20
CA LEU A 130 3.08 5.66 -12.68
C LEU A 130 2.35 6.99 -12.99
N GLU A 131 1.57 7.07 -14.06
CA GLU A 131 0.82 8.29 -14.38
C GLU A 131 -0.28 8.52 -13.34
N ARG A 132 -1.03 7.46 -13.00
CA ARG A 132 -2.05 7.50 -11.95
C ARG A 132 -1.45 7.65 -10.56
N PHE A 133 -0.43 6.85 -10.24
CA PHE A 133 0.19 6.85 -8.91
C PHE A 133 0.88 8.18 -8.58
N ARG A 134 1.33 8.94 -9.59
CA ARG A 134 1.89 10.29 -9.41
C ARG A 134 0.94 11.21 -8.63
N GLY A 135 -0.37 11.11 -8.85
CA GLY A 135 -1.36 11.92 -8.13
C GLY A 135 -1.29 11.73 -6.61
N THR A 136 -1.19 10.48 -6.17
CA THR A 136 -1.05 10.14 -4.74
C THR A 136 0.25 10.67 -4.14
N LEU A 137 1.36 10.59 -4.89
CA LEU A 137 2.65 11.14 -4.44
C LEU A 137 2.64 12.68 -4.35
N VAL A 138 1.93 13.37 -5.25
CA VAL A 138 1.77 14.83 -5.18
C VAL A 138 0.97 15.24 -3.95
N GLU A 139 -0.15 14.56 -3.65
CA GLU A 139 -0.91 14.84 -2.42
C GLU A 139 -0.04 14.62 -1.16
N ALA A 140 0.76 13.55 -1.15
CA ALA A 140 1.69 13.29 -0.06
C ALA A 140 2.75 14.40 0.07
N TYR A 141 3.32 14.84 -1.05
CA TYR A 141 4.31 15.92 -1.09
C TYR A 141 3.74 17.24 -0.55
N GLU A 142 2.54 17.61 -0.98
CA GLU A 142 1.86 18.81 -0.50
C GLU A 142 1.58 18.71 1.00
N HIS A 143 1.17 17.55 1.49
CA HIS A 143 0.95 17.34 2.92
C HIS A 143 2.22 17.60 3.74
N VAL A 144 3.33 16.93 3.41
CA VAL A 144 4.56 17.04 4.23
C VAL A 144 5.15 18.45 4.20
N ASN A 145 5.06 19.16 3.08
CA ASN A 145 5.58 20.53 2.97
C ASN A 145 4.71 21.60 3.65
N ASN A 146 3.45 21.29 3.99
CA ASN A 146 2.57 22.21 4.72
C ASN A 146 2.81 22.21 6.24
N TYR A 147 3.61 21.27 6.76
CA TYR A 147 3.86 21.08 8.20
C TYR A 147 5.35 21.15 8.57
N GLN A 148 6.23 21.59 7.67
CA GLN A 148 7.64 21.90 7.94
C GLN A 148 7.83 23.34 8.47
#